data_AF-A0A3M1CKF1-F1
#
_entry.id   AF-A0A3M1CKF1-F1
#
_cell.length_a   1.000
_cell.length_b   1.000
_cell.length_c   1.000
_cell.angle_alpha   90.00
_cell.angle_beta   90.00
_cell.angle_gamma   90.00
#
_symmetry.space_group_name_H-M   'P 1'
#
loop_
_entity.id
_entity.type
_entity.pdbx_description
1 polymer ?
#
loop_
_entity_poly.entity_id
_entity_poly.type
_entity_poly.pdbx_seq_one_letter_code
_entity_poly.pdbx_strand_id
1 'polypeptide(L)'
;MSRLTLSTLALIPLLAACGDKGGDDTGGAVDADLATAQDIWSEIAGYDSWNQTADWTGIQESADGTHGSHVQIWLNDLAYDTIEAGAGGDMPDGAILVKEGYSDSSGASLNAITAMKKISGFDSEHGDWFWVNYSEDGTVNMYGSESACYGCHESGQDYVRFTTW
;
A
#
# COMPACT_ATOMS: atom_id res chain seq x y z
N MET A 1 -3.82 -74.20 -20.11
CA MET A 1 -4.35 -73.90 -21.45
C MET A 1 -4.38 -72.38 -21.61
N SER A 2 -3.40 -71.85 -22.33
CA SER A 2 -3.22 -70.41 -22.59
C SER A 2 -4.20 -69.96 -23.67
N ARG A 3 -4.87 -68.82 -23.48
CA ARG A 3 -5.46 -68.06 -24.58
C ARG A 3 -5.08 -66.59 -24.44
N LEU A 4 -4.10 -66.24 -25.26
CA LEU A 4 -3.66 -64.92 -25.66
C LEU A 4 -4.78 -64.23 -26.44
N THR A 5 -5.14 -63.00 -26.10
CA THR A 5 -5.89 -62.11 -27.00
C THR A 5 -5.21 -60.76 -27.08
N LEU A 6 -4.70 -60.52 -28.28
CA LEU A 6 -4.10 -59.31 -28.82
C LEU A 6 -5.25 -58.35 -29.21
N SER A 7 -5.20 -57.08 -28.82
CA SER A 7 -5.99 -56.03 -29.51
C SER A 7 -5.40 -54.64 -29.30
N THR A 8 -4.72 -54.22 -30.37
CA THR A 8 -4.90 -52.95 -31.10
C THR A 8 -4.77 -51.63 -30.33
N LEU A 9 -3.58 -51.06 -30.50
CA LEU A 9 -3.22 -49.66 -30.33
C LEU A 9 -4.07 -48.77 -31.26
N ALA A 10 -4.81 -47.81 -30.70
CA ALA A 10 -5.43 -46.72 -31.46
C ALA A 10 -4.77 -45.41 -31.05
N LEU A 11 -4.01 -44.83 -31.99
CA LEU A 11 -3.38 -43.53 -31.91
C LEU A 11 -4.42 -42.46 -32.30
N ILE A 12 -4.77 -41.55 -31.40
CA ILE A 12 -5.60 -40.37 -31.71
C ILE A 12 -4.75 -39.12 -31.39
N PRO A 13 -4.34 -38.32 -32.37
CA PRO A 13 -3.78 -37.00 -32.12
C PRO A 13 -4.93 -35.99 -32.02
N LEU A 14 -5.06 -35.33 -30.86
CA LEU A 14 -5.92 -34.15 -30.71
C LEU A 14 -5.01 -32.91 -30.63
N LEU A 15 -4.89 -32.20 -31.74
CA LEU A 15 -4.50 -30.80 -31.74
C LEU A 15 -5.77 -29.96 -31.60
N ALA A 16 -5.82 -29.11 -30.58
CA ALA A 16 -6.29 -27.71 -30.62
C ALA A 16 -6.67 -27.24 -29.21
N ALA A 17 -6.01 -26.20 -28.72
CA ALA A 17 -6.64 -24.92 -28.39
C ALA A 17 -5.65 -24.05 -27.58
N CYS A 18 -5.51 -22.80 -28.03
CA CYS A 18 -4.75 -21.75 -27.36
C CYS A 18 -5.38 -21.36 -26.01
N GLY A 19 -4.54 -20.85 -25.11
CA GLY A 19 -4.94 -19.83 -24.15
C GLY A 19 -5.06 -20.30 -22.71
N ASP A 20 -3.94 -20.59 -22.06
CA ASP A 20 -3.88 -20.50 -20.60
C ASP A 20 -3.49 -19.07 -20.24
N LYS A 21 -4.47 -18.15 -20.31
CA LYS A 21 -4.44 -16.98 -19.44
C LYS A 21 -5.01 -17.49 -18.13
N GLY A 22 -4.12 -17.80 -17.19
CA GLY A 22 -4.48 -17.96 -15.79
C GLY A 22 -5.16 -16.68 -15.33
N GLY A 23 -6.50 -16.67 -15.43
CA GLY A 23 -7.34 -15.81 -14.62
C GLY A 23 -7.40 -16.50 -13.27
N ASP A 24 -6.73 -15.91 -12.30
CA ASP A 24 -6.73 -16.42 -10.94
C ASP A 24 -8.14 -16.24 -10.36
N ASP A 25 -8.79 -17.38 -10.15
CA ASP A 25 -10.03 -17.53 -9.41
C ASP A 25 -9.72 -17.38 -7.92
N THR A 26 -10.01 -16.23 -7.31
CA THR A 26 -10.09 -16.14 -5.83
C THR A 26 -11.32 -15.37 -5.37
N GLY A 27 -12.49 -15.95 -5.65
CA GLY A 27 -13.61 -15.81 -4.73
C GLY A 27 -13.37 -16.66 -3.48
N GLY A 28 -13.14 -16.03 -2.31
CA GLY A 28 -13.43 -16.64 -1.01
C GLY A 28 -12.28 -16.95 -0.05
N ALA A 29 -11.10 -16.38 -0.22
CA ALA A 29 -10.14 -16.22 0.88
C ALA A 29 -10.36 -14.84 1.52
N VAL A 30 -10.34 -14.74 2.85
CA VAL A 30 -10.15 -13.42 3.49
C VAL A 30 -8.79 -12.93 3.04
N ASP A 31 -8.78 -11.88 2.24
CA ASP A 31 -7.55 -11.19 1.89
C ASP A 31 -7.06 -10.52 3.18
N ALA A 32 -6.00 -11.09 3.77
CA ALA A 32 -5.45 -10.63 5.05
C ALA A 32 -4.92 -9.19 4.95
N ASP A 33 -4.47 -8.79 3.76
CA ASP A 33 -4.01 -7.43 3.52
C ASP A 33 -5.21 -6.49 3.39
N LEU A 34 -6.30 -6.93 2.77
CA LEU A 34 -7.55 -6.15 2.78
C LEU A 34 -8.09 -5.96 4.20
N ALA A 35 -8.04 -6.99 5.04
CA ALA A 35 -8.42 -6.88 6.44
C ALA A 35 -7.50 -5.89 7.18
N THR A 36 -6.19 -5.96 6.93
CA THR A 36 -5.21 -5.00 7.47
C THR A 36 -5.51 -3.56 7.02
N ALA A 37 -5.86 -3.36 5.75
CA ALA A 37 -6.27 -2.06 5.22
C ALA A 37 -7.55 -1.54 5.91
N GLN A 38 -8.52 -2.39 6.20
CA GLN A 38 -9.74 -2.01 6.92
C GLN A 38 -9.45 -1.69 8.40
N ASP A 39 -8.53 -2.41 9.02
CA ASP A 39 -8.09 -2.15 10.39
C ASP A 39 -7.35 -0.82 10.48
N ILE A 40 -6.45 -0.53 9.52
CA ILE A 40 -5.77 0.77 9.43
C ILE A 40 -6.78 1.91 9.28
N TRP A 41 -7.82 1.77 8.45
CA TRP A 41 -8.86 2.79 8.32
C TRP A 41 -9.54 3.10 9.66
N SER A 42 -9.80 2.08 10.46
CA SER A 42 -10.36 2.23 11.81
C SER A 42 -9.38 2.88 12.78
N GLU A 43 -8.09 2.57 12.66
CA GLU A 43 -7.01 3.09 13.51
C GLU A 43 -6.71 4.57 13.23
N ILE A 44 -6.80 5.01 11.97
CA ILE A 44 -6.57 6.40 11.58
C ILE A 44 -7.79 7.30 11.83
N ALA A 45 -8.88 6.80 12.39
CA ALA A 45 -10.05 7.63 12.67
C ALA A 45 -9.65 8.87 13.52
N GLY A 46 -9.86 10.07 12.96
CA GLY A 46 -9.47 11.34 13.58
C GLY A 46 -8.02 11.77 13.34
N TYR A 47 -7.34 11.22 12.31
CA TYR A 47 -5.97 11.59 11.95
C TYR A 47 -5.80 13.08 11.65
N ASP A 48 -6.88 13.78 11.27
CA ASP A 48 -6.87 15.22 10.99
C ASP A 48 -6.51 16.07 12.20
N SER A 49 -6.55 15.48 13.40
CA SER A 49 -6.11 16.07 14.67
C SER A 49 -4.70 15.64 15.12
N TRP A 50 -4.03 14.77 14.37
CA TRP A 50 -2.70 14.26 14.71
C TRP A 50 -1.60 15.29 14.44
N ASN A 51 -0.38 14.94 14.84
CA ASN A 51 0.77 15.85 14.78
C ASN A 51 1.22 16.13 13.34
N GLN A 52 1.83 17.29 13.17
CA GLN A 52 2.51 17.74 11.96
C GLN A 52 3.89 18.28 12.36
N THR A 53 4.89 18.08 11.51
CA THR A 53 6.23 18.62 11.77
C THR A 53 6.30 20.09 11.37
N ALA A 54 7.31 20.81 11.85
CA ALA A 54 7.55 22.19 11.45
C ALA A 54 7.82 22.33 9.94
N ASP A 55 8.42 21.32 9.32
CA ASP A 55 8.72 21.29 7.88
C ASP A 55 7.47 21.08 7.02
N TRP A 56 6.44 20.42 7.55
CA TRP A 56 5.21 20.12 6.83
C TRP A 56 3.99 20.39 7.69
N THR A 57 3.57 21.66 7.75
CA THR A 57 2.33 22.07 8.42
C THR A 57 1.31 22.55 7.38
N GLY A 58 0.07 22.11 7.52
CA GLY A 58 -1.03 22.52 6.64
C GLY A 58 -0.96 21.89 5.24
N ILE A 59 -1.78 22.43 4.35
CA ILE A 59 -1.80 22.06 2.93
C ILE A 59 -0.60 22.72 2.25
N GLN A 60 0.22 21.91 1.56
CA GLN A 60 1.42 22.34 0.84
C GLN A 60 1.34 21.86 -0.62
N GLU A 61 2.08 22.52 -1.52
CA GLU A 61 2.21 22.04 -2.89
C GLU A 61 2.86 20.66 -2.94
N SER A 62 2.33 19.78 -3.78
CA SER A 62 2.89 18.45 -4.01
C SER A 62 4.15 18.56 -4.88
N ALA A 63 5.21 17.84 -4.50
CA ALA A 63 6.48 17.90 -5.21
C ALA A 63 6.41 17.35 -6.66
N ASP A 64 5.57 16.34 -6.90
CA ASP A 64 5.49 15.64 -8.19
C ASP A 64 4.06 15.55 -8.78
N GLY A 65 3.05 16.00 -8.03
CA GLY A 65 1.65 15.99 -8.48
C GLY A 65 0.97 14.62 -8.46
N THR A 66 1.69 13.53 -8.13
CA THR A 66 1.19 12.14 -8.18
C THR A 66 -0.01 11.94 -7.25
N HIS A 67 0.00 12.63 -6.12
CA HIS A 67 -1.05 12.57 -5.11
C HIS A 67 -2.00 13.77 -5.14
N GLY A 68 -2.08 14.46 -6.28
CA GLY A 68 -2.76 15.76 -6.39
C GLY A 68 -1.78 16.92 -6.38
N SER A 69 -2.29 18.10 -6.72
CA SER A 69 -1.50 19.35 -6.78
C SER A 69 -1.02 19.83 -5.41
N HIS A 70 -1.75 19.47 -4.35
CA HIS A 70 -1.44 19.84 -2.98
C HIS A 70 -1.64 18.62 -2.09
N VAL A 71 -0.89 18.53 -0.99
CA VAL A 71 -1.06 17.47 0.01
C VAL A 71 -0.93 18.03 1.42
N GLN A 72 -1.57 17.34 2.37
CA GLN A 72 -1.38 17.55 3.80
C GLN A 72 -1.05 16.20 4.44
N ILE A 73 -0.12 16.22 5.39
CA ILE A 73 0.44 15.00 6.00
C ILE A 73 0.25 15.09 7.51
N TRP A 74 -0.14 13.98 8.14
CA TRP A 74 -0.30 13.83 9.58
C TRP A 74 0.42 12.59 10.07
N LEU A 75 0.88 12.63 11.32
CA LEU A 75 1.75 11.64 11.93
C LEU A 75 1.18 11.18 13.26
N ASN A 76 1.08 9.88 13.49
CA ASN A 76 0.84 9.39 14.85
C ASN A 76 2.03 9.71 15.75
N ASP A 77 1.85 9.61 17.07
CA ASP A 77 2.88 9.99 18.05
C ASP A 77 4.22 9.28 17.81
N LEU A 78 4.20 8.00 17.43
CA LEU A 78 5.41 7.23 17.13
C LEU A 78 6.21 7.81 15.96
N ALA A 79 5.54 8.13 14.85
CA ALA A 79 6.19 8.72 13.68
C ALA A 79 6.69 10.13 13.98
N TYR A 80 5.86 10.93 14.67
CA TYR A 80 6.19 12.30 15.05
C TYR A 80 7.40 12.36 15.97
N ASP A 81 7.38 11.63 17.09
CA ASP A 81 8.47 11.63 18.07
C ASP A 81 9.79 11.15 17.46
N THR A 82 9.74 10.20 16.51
CA THR A 82 10.92 9.71 15.79
C THR A 82 11.56 10.80 14.93
N ILE A 83 10.75 11.54 14.17
CA ILE A 83 11.22 12.65 13.33
C ILE A 83 11.77 13.78 14.21
N GLU A 84 11.05 14.19 15.24
CA GLU A 84 11.45 15.31 16.11
C GLU A 84 12.69 14.97 16.96
N ALA A 85 12.92 13.70 17.30
CA ALA A 85 14.13 13.28 17.99
C ALA A 85 15.40 13.44 17.13
N GLY A 86 15.29 13.37 15.79
CA GLY A 86 16.40 13.68 14.88
C GLY A 86 17.62 12.76 15.02
N ALA A 87 17.40 11.50 15.41
CA ALA A 87 18.48 10.53 15.63
C ALA A 87 18.80 9.66 14.41
N GLY A 88 18.09 9.86 13.29
CA GLY A 88 18.07 8.97 12.14
C GLY A 88 17.50 7.58 12.41
N GLY A 89 17.69 6.68 11.45
CA GLY A 89 17.24 5.28 11.51
C GLY A 89 15.82 5.05 10.97
N ASP A 90 15.34 3.83 11.17
CA ASP A 90 14.02 3.39 10.69
C ASP A 90 12.91 3.81 11.66
N MET A 91 11.72 4.00 11.11
CA MET A 91 10.50 4.20 11.88
C MET A 91 10.18 2.98 12.75
N PRO A 92 9.66 3.19 13.97
CA PRO A 92 9.27 2.09 14.86
C PRO A 92 8.04 1.36 14.33
N ASP A 93 7.89 0.10 14.74
CA ASP A 93 6.68 -0.68 14.50
C ASP A 93 5.42 0.07 14.94
N GLY A 94 4.40 0.10 14.09
CA GLY A 94 3.17 0.84 14.33
C GLY A 94 3.23 2.35 14.04
N ALA A 95 4.36 2.88 13.55
CA ALA A 95 4.39 4.24 13.00
C ALA A 95 3.41 4.37 11.82
N ILE A 96 2.60 5.44 11.81
CA ILE A 96 1.61 5.70 10.76
C ILE A 96 1.76 7.14 10.28
N LEU A 97 1.80 7.27 8.95
CA LEU A 97 1.69 8.53 8.26
C LEU A 97 0.42 8.50 7.41
N VAL A 98 -0.40 9.54 7.54
CA VAL A 98 -1.59 9.74 6.71
C VAL A 98 -1.38 10.95 5.83
N LYS A 99 -1.79 10.86 4.57
CA LYS A 99 -1.70 11.92 3.59
C LYS A 99 -3.02 12.11 2.87
N GLU A 100 -3.54 13.32 2.90
CA GLU A 100 -4.60 13.75 2.00
C GLU A 100 -3.99 14.40 0.77
N GLY A 101 -4.59 14.11 -0.39
CA GLY A 101 -4.22 14.70 -1.67
C GLY A 101 -5.34 15.56 -2.23
N TYR A 102 -5.03 16.77 -2.69
CA TYR A 102 -6.01 17.74 -3.17
C TYR A 102 -5.73 18.26 -4.58
N SER A 103 -6.80 18.68 -5.26
CA SER A 103 -6.73 19.35 -6.56
C SER A 103 -6.55 20.88 -6.46
N ASP A 104 -6.56 21.45 -5.26
CA ASP A 104 -6.38 22.88 -5.03
C ASP A 104 -5.77 23.17 -3.64
N SER A 105 -5.32 24.41 -3.43
CA SER A 105 -4.69 24.86 -2.19
C SER A 105 -5.66 25.13 -1.04
N SER A 106 -6.97 25.13 -1.29
CA SER A 106 -7.99 25.34 -0.27
C SER A 106 -8.38 24.08 0.48
N GLY A 107 -8.01 22.90 -0.06
CA GLY A 107 -8.37 21.60 0.50
C GLY A 107 -9.82 21.18 0.21
N ALA A 108 -10.57 21.95 -0.58
CA ALA A 108 -11.98 21.68 -0.85
C ALA A 108 -12.20 20.49 -1.79
N SER A 109 -11.19 20.15 -2.60
CA SER A 109 -11.25 19.07 -3.60
C SER A 109 -10.33 17.92 -3.19
N LEU A 110 -10.79 17.08 -2.25
CA LEU A 110 -10.08 15.87 -1.83
C LEU A 110 -10.11 14.82 -2.95
N ASN A 111 -8.93 14.31 -3.30
CA ASN A 111 -8.75 13.29 -4.34
C ASN A 111 -8.66 11.90 -3.73
N ALA A 112 -7.87 11.75 -2.66
CA ALA A 112 -7.64 10.46 -1.99
C ALA A 112 -7.03 10.66 -0.60
N ILE A 113 -7.18 9.65 0.24
CA ILE A 113 -6.49 9.51 1.52
C ILE A 113 -5.53 8.32 1.37
N THR A 114 -4.23 8.54 1.57
CA THR A 114 -3.22 7.47 1.55
C THR A 114 -2.61 7.35 2.93
N ALA A 115 -2.48 6.13 3.44
CA ALA A 115 -1.72 5.86 4.66
C ALA A 115 -0.56 4.90 4.38
N MET A 116 0.50 5.03 5.16
CA MET A 116 1.56 4.03 5.27
C MET A 116 1.76 3.69 6.74
N LYS A 117 1.76 2.38 7.05
CA LYS A 117 1.96 1.86 8.41
C LYS A 117 3.18 0.95 8.43
N LYS A 118 4.06 1.16 9.41
CA LYS A 118 5.19 0.26 9.68
C LYS A 118 4.67 -1.00 10.36
N ILE A 119 4.87 -2.17 9.75
CA ILE A 119 4.46 -3.47 10.28
C ILE A 119 5.65 -4.42 10.16
N SER A 120 6.31 -4.69 11.29
CA SER A 120 7.53 -5.50 11.35
C SER A 120 7.33 -6.86 10.69
N GLY A 121 8.19 -7.19 9.72
CA GLY A 121 8.13 -8.46 8.99
C GLY A 121 7.05 -8.56 7.92
N PHE A 122 6.29 -7.49 7.64
CA PHE A 122 5.30 -7.49 6.55
C PHE A 122 5.97 -7.58 5.17
N ASP A 123 6.98 -6.74 4.94
CA ASP A 123 7.71 -6.67 3.69
C ASP A 123 9.15 -6.21 3.94
N SER A 124 9.95 -7.10 4.50
CA SER A 124 11.30 -6.75 4.96
C SER A 124 12.27 -6.41 3.83
N GLU A 125 11.93 -6.74 2.58
CA GLU A 125 12.69 -6.29 1.41
C GLU A 125 12.44 -4.81 1.10
N HIS A 126 11.24 -4.31 1.41
CA HIS A 126 10.84 -2.92 1.15
C HIS A 126 10.54 -2.12 2.43
N GLY A 127 11.28 -2.43 3.50
CA GLY A 127 11.26 -1.62 4.72
C GLY A 127 10.02 -1.80 5.58
N ASP A 128 9.32 -2.92 5.50
CA ASP A 128 8.20 -3.28 6.38
C ASP A 128 7.02 -2.28 6.32
N TRP A 129 6.85 -1.59 5.20
CA TRP A 129 5.75 -0.64 5.00
C TRP A 129 4.53 -1.31 4.37
N PHE A 130 3.41 -1.24 5.08
CA PHE A 130 2.09 -1.50 4.51
C PHE A 130 1.56 -0.20 3.91
N TRP A 131 1.25 -0.22 2.61
CA TRP A 131 0.71 0.92 1.87
C TRP A 131 -0.79 0.77 1.72
N VAL A 132 -1.54 1.87 1.76
CA VAL A 132 -2.97 1.83 1.45
C VAL A 132 -3.47 3.16 0.89
N ASN A 133 -4.34 3.08 -0.12
CA ASN A 133 -5.08 4.21 -0.66
C ASN A 133 -6.59 3.99 -0.45
N TYR A 134 -7.25 5.03 0.06
CA TYR A 134 -8.67 5.07 0.29
C TYR A 134 -9.32 6.19 -0.54
N SER A 135 -10.58 5.94 -0.90
CA SER A 135 -11.54 6.99 -1.22
C SER A 135 -11.96 7.73 0.06
N GLU A 136 -12.59 8.89 -0.06
CA GLU A 136 -13.05 9.71 1.08
C GLU A 136 -14.00 8.94 2.04
N ASP A 137 -14.75 7.98 1.51
CA ASP A 137 -15.68 7.15 2.30
C ASP A 137 -15.02 5.93 2.97
N GLY A 138 -13.70 5.78 2.85
CA GLY A 138 -12.93 4.65 3.38
C GLY A 138 -12.90 3.43 2.47
N THR A 139 -13.43 3.51 1.25
CA THR A 139 -13.27 2.43 0.26
C THR A 139 -11.80 2.21 -0.07
N VAL A 140 -11.31 0.99 0.14
CA VAL A 140 -9.92 0.58 -0.16
C VAL A 140 -9.73 0.43 -1.67
N ASN A 141 -8.78 1.17 -2.25
CA ASN A 141 -8.50 1.18 -3.68
C ASN A 141 -7.21 0.42 -4.05
N MET A 142 -6.20 0.46 -3.18
CA MET A 142 -4.87 -0.15 -3.36
C MET A 142 -4.28 -0.44 -1.98
N TYR A 143 -3.63 -1.58 -1.75
CA TYR A 143 -3.17 -1.96 -0.41
C TYR A 143 -2.09 -3.05 -0.40
N GLY A 144 -1.27 -3.08 0.66
CA GLY A 144 -0.26 -4.11 0.89
C GLY A 144 1.15 -3.68 0.48
N SER A 145 1.93 -4.62 -0.06
CA SER A 145 3.29 -4.40 -0.60
C SER A 145 3.18 -3.91 -2.05
N GLU A 146 2.88 -2.62 -2.20
CA GLU A 146 2.51 -2.04 -3.50
C GLU A 146 3.71 -1.37 -4.18
N SER A 147 4.19 -1.97 -5.27
CA SER A 147 5.35 -1.47 -6.02
C SER A 147 5.18 -0.07 -6.60
N ALA A 148 3.94 0.31 -6.92
CA ALA A 148 3.61 1.66 -7.33
C ALA A 148 3.85 2.69 -6.22
N CYS A 149 3.85 2.26 -4.96
CA CYS A 149 4.15 3.10 -3.80
C CYS A 149 5.64 3.01 -3.44
N TYR A 150 6.13 1.82 -3.08
CA TYR A 150 7.50 1.68 -2.57
C TYR A 150 8.55 2.04 -3.61
N GLY A 151 8.30 1.83 -4.91
CA GLY A 151 9.26 2.13 -5.97
C GLY A 151 9.54 3.63 -6.16
N CYS A 152 8.62 4.51 -5.77
CA CYS A 152 8.90 5.95 -5.71
C CYS A 152 9.40 6.39 -4.33
N HIS A 153 9.05 5.63 -3.30
CA HIS A 153 9.36 5.96 -1.91
C HIS A 153 10.75 5.51 -1.45
N GLU A 154 11.35 4.50 -2.07
CA GLU A 154 12.66 3.92 -1.71
C GLU A 154 13.82 4.92 -1.63
N SER A 155 13.71 6.07 -2.31
CA SER A 155 14.74 7.13 -2.23
C SER A 155 14.67 7.98 -0.95
N GLY A 156 13.56 7.89 -0.20
CA GLY A 156 13.35 8.60 1.06
C GLY A 156 14.06 7.94 2.23
N GLN A 157 14.24 8.67 3.32
CA GLN A 157 14.73 8.09 4.56
C GLN A 157 13.66 7.16 5.13
N ASP A 158 13.97 5.87 5.22
CA ASP A 158 13.00 4.82 5.54
C ASP A 158 11.67 4.98 4.78
N TYR A 159 11.76 5.16 3.46
CA TYR A 159 10.61 5.37 2.56
C TYR A 159 9.79 6.65 2.79
N VAL A 160 10.17 7.49 3.76
CA VAL A 160 9.55 8.80 4.01
C VAL A 160 10.27 9.87 3.18
N ARG A 161 9.52 10.61 2.36
CA ARG A 161 10.09 11.57 1.38
C ARG A 161 9.90 13.03 1.71
N PHE A 162 9.06 13.37 2.68
CA PHE A 162 8.69 14.76 2.95
C PHE A 162 9.66 15.46 3.91
N THR A 163 10.49 14.69 4.61
CA THR A 163 11.49 15.17 5.57
C THR A 163 12.61 14.14 5.73
N THR A 164 13.65 14.52 6.48
CA THR A 164 14.77 13.68 6.92
C THR A 164 15.01 13.96 8.40
N TRP A 165 15.45 12.96 9.16
CA TRP A 165 15.73 13.08 10.59
C TRP A 165 16.98 12.32 11.01
#